data_AF-A0A950DI71-F1
#
_entry.id   AF-A0A950DI71-F1
#
_cell.length_a   1.000
_cell.length_b   1.000
_cell.length_c   1.000
_cell.angle_alpha   90.00
_cell.angle_beta   90.00
_cell.angle_gamma   90.00
#
_symmetry.space_group_name_H-M   'P 1'
#
loop_
_entity.id
_entity.type
_entity.pdbx_description
1 polymer ?
#
loop_
_entity_poly.entity_id
_entity_poly.type
_entity_poly.pdbx_seq_one_letter_code
_entity_poly.pdbx_strand_id
1 'polypeptide(L)'
;MAESFPMSAWKKIGIPVLPAKGKAKLSDISDRLGRLRDLFQVQLDGIPSHDQLQAVVAGLAGIAMEAGWRNGFETCGMPPTLEDGHWREGFIVNPTHKYQD
;
A
#
# COMPACT_ATOMS: atom_id res chain seq x y z
N MET A 1 -0.77 -8.51 14.88
CA MET A 1 -0.80 -7.11 14.40
C MET A 1 -0.29 -7.10 12.96
N ALA A 2 -0.90 -6.32 12.08
CA ALA A 2 -0.45 -6.15 10.69
C ALA A 2 -0.23 -4.66 10.41
N GLU A 3 0.88 -4.34 9.75
CA GLU A 3 1.32 -2.98 9.44
C GLU A 3 1.49 -2.82 7.92
N SER A 4 1.37 -1.60 7.41
CA SER A 4 1.59 -1.32 5.99
C SER A 4 2.60 -0.20 5.81
N PHE A 5 3.52 -0.38 4.87
CA PHE A 5 4.58 0.58 4.58
C PHE A 5 4.48 1.03 3.13
N PRO A 6 4.24 2.33 2.86
CA PRO A 6 4.02 2.83 1.51
C PRO A 6 5.12 2.46 0.51
N MET A 7 6.40 2.55 0.91
CA MET A 7 7.52 2.17 0.05
C MET A 7 7.46 0.71 -0.39
N SER A 8 7.12 -0.18 0.55
CA SER A 8 7.01 -1.62 0.28
C SER A 8 5.81 -1.89 -0.63
N ALA A 9 4.67 -1.23 -0.36
CA ALA A 9 3.45 -1.36 -1.15
C ALA A 9 3.68 -0.95 -2.62
N TRP A 10 4.33 0.19 -2.87
CA TRP A 10 4.72 0.65 -4.21
C TRP A 10 5.55 -0.40 -4.97
N LYS A 11 6.60 -0.90 -4.31
CA LYS A 11 7.47 -1.93 -4.91
C LYS A 11 6.71 -3.20 -5.22
N LYS A 12 5.81 -3.64 -4.33
CA LYS A 12 5.06 -4.89 -4.50
C LYS A 12 4.11 -4.84 -5.70
N ILE A 13 3.49 -3.70 -5.96
CA ILE A 13 2.57 -3.51 -7.09
C ILE A 13 3.28 -3.13 -8.39
N GLY A 14 4.61 -2.99 -8.39
CA GLY A 14 5.40 -2.72 -9.59
C GLY A 14 5.34 -1.26 -10.08
N ILE A 15 4.81 -0.33 -9.27
CA ILE A 15 4.80 1.10 -9.61
C ILE A 15 6.02 1.78 -8.96
N PRO A 16 6.73 2.67 -9.68
CA PRO A 16 7.85 3.41 -9.09
C PRO A 16 7.45 4.18 -7.83
N VAL A 17 8.21 4.00 -6.75
CA VAL A 17 8.00 4.69 -5.47
C VAL A 17 7.93 6.20 -5.71
N LEU A 18 7.02 6.86 -5.00
CA LEU A 18 6.93 8.32 -5.03
C LEU A 18 8.22 8.93 -4.46
N PRO A 19 8.77 10.01 -5.05
CA PRO A 19 9.90 10.72 -4.46
C PRO A 19 9.60 11.19 -3.03
N ALA A 20 10.64 11.48 -2.26
CA ALA A 20 10.48 12.09 -0.94
C ALA A 20 9.66 13.38 -1.02
N LYS A 21 8.87 13.71 0.01
CA LYS A 21 7.89 14.81 0.01
C LYS A 21 8.45 16.14 -0.50
N GLY A 22 9.65 16.53 -0.05
CA GLY A 22 10.31 17.78 -0.48
C GLY A 22 10.84 17.78 -1.91
N LYS A 23 10.86 16.62 -2.59
CA LYS A 23 11.34 16.46 -3.98
C LYS A 23 10.23 16.08 -4.96
N ALA A 24 9.09 15.62 -4.47
CA ALA A 24 7.96 15.21 -5.29
C ALA A 24 7.28 16.42 -5.93
N LYS A 25 7.04 16.35 -7.23
CA LYS A 25 6.26 17.36 -7.97
C LYS A 25 4.81 16.91 -8.09
N LEU A 26 3.91 17.84 -8.41
CA LEU A 26 2.52 17.52 -8.70
C LEU A 26 2.41 16.50 -9.86
N SER A 27 3.29 16.58 -10.85
CA SER A 27 3.36 15.60 -11.95
C SER A 27 3.69 14.19 -11.48
N ASP A 28 4.54 14.04 -10.46
CA ASP A 28 4.83 12.72 -9.87
C ASP A 28 3.60 12.14 -9.19
N ILE A 29 2.88 12.97 -8.44
CA ILE A 29 1.64 12.57 -7.75
C ILE A 29 0.59 12.13 -8.77
N SER A 30 0.37 12.95 -9.80
CA SER A 30 -0.61 12.65 -10.86
C SER A 30 -0.25 11.39 -11.65
N ASP A 31 1.03 11.18 -11.99
CA ASP A 31 1.48 9.95 -12.68
C ASP A 31 1.23 8.70 -11.82
N ARG A 32 1.61 8.72 -10.53
CA ARG A 32 1.38 7.57 -9.62
C ARG A 32 -0.10 7.33 -9.38
N LEU A 33 -0.90 8.37 -9.22
CA LEU A 33 -2.35 8.24 -9.10
C LEU A 33 -2.96 7.62 -10.37
N GLY A 34 -2.53 8.04 -11.55
CA GLY A 34 -2.96 7.45 -12.82
C GLY A 34 -2.69 5.95 -12.87
N ARG A 35 -1.48 5.53 -12.52
CA ARG A 35 -1.13 4.10 -12.47
C ARG A 35 -1.93 3.31 -11.44
N LEU A 36 -2.23 3.91 -10.28
CA LEU A 36 -3.12 3.27 -9.29
C LEU A 36 -4.55 3.14 -9.79
N ARG A 37 -5.06 4.14 -10.53
CA ARG A 37 -6.36 4.07 -11.21
C ARG A 37 -6.38 2.94 -12.23
N ASP A 38 -5.32 2.78 -13.00
CA ASP A 38 -5.24 1.73 -14.03
C ASP A 38 -5.20 0.33 -13.41
N LEU A 39 -4.44 0.13 -12.32
CA LEU A 39 -4.29 -1.20 -11.70
C LEU A 39 -5.42 -1.57 -10.73
N PHE A 40 -5.96 -0.61 -9.98
CA PHE A 40 -6.86 -0.86 -8.85
C PHE A 40 -8.19 -0.11 -8.94
N GLN A 41 -8.43 0.64 -10.02
CA GLN A 41 -9.65 1.43 -10.23
C GLN A 41 -9.94 2.41 -9.09
N VAL A 42 -8.90 2.95 -8.46
CA VAL A 42 -9.01 3.87 -7.32
C VAL A 42 -9.68 5.18 -7.73
N GLN A 43 -10.85 5.47 -7.15
CA GLN A 43 -11.54 6.74 -7.35
C GLN A 43 -11.26 7.69 -6.19
N LEU A 44 -10.71 8.86 -6.50
CA LEU A 44 -10.46 9.95 -5.57
C LEU A 44 -10.91 11.25 -6.21
N ASP A 45 -11.55 12.11 -5.43
CA ASP A 45 -11.93 13.44 -5.85
C ASP A 45 -10.68 14.33 -5.97
N GLY A 46 -10.35 14.74 -7.20
CA GLY A 46 -9.19 15.59 -7.48
C GLY A 46 -7.84 14.88 -7.40
N ILE A 47 -6.78 15.68 -7.19
CA ILE A 47 -5.41 15.21 -7.04
C ILE A 47 -5.07 15.23 -5.54
N PRO A 48 -4.70 14.08 -4.93
CA PRO A 48 -4.37 14.00 -3.52
C PRO A 48 -3.03 14.68 -3.22
N SER A 49 -2.79 14.99 -1.95
CA SER A 49 -1.45 15.36 -1.47
C SER A 49 -0.48 14.17 -1.50
N HIS A 50 0.81 14.45 -1.32
CA HIS A 50 1.83 13.41 -1.20
C HIS A 50 1.47 12.37 -0.12
N ASP A 51 1.16 12.83 1.10
CA ASP A 51 0.85 11.96 2.22
C ASP A 51 -0.47 11.20 2.01
N GLN A 52 -1.48 11.86 1.41
CA GLN A 52 -2.74 11.19 1.06
C GLN A 52 -2.50 10.06 0.06
N LEU A 53 -1.67 10.28 -0.96
CA LEU A 53 -1.34 9.23 -1.92
C LEU A 53 -0.54 8.08 -1.29
N GLN A 54 0.36 8.39 -0.34
CA GLN A 54 1.06 7.36 0.44
C GLN A 54 0.09 6.54 1.30
N ALA A 55 -0.90 7.19 1.92
CA ALA A 55 -1.92 6.52 2.73
C ALA A 55 -2.81 5.60 1.86
N VAL A 56 -3.20 6.07 0.67
CA VAL A 56 -4.00 5.27 -0.28
C VAL A 56 -3.27 3.98 -0.64
N VAL A 57 -2.02 4.06 -1.11
CA VAL A 57 -1.30 2.84 -1.53
C VAL A 57 -1.04 1.88 -0.35
N ALA A 58 -0.81 2.40 0.86
CA ALA A 58 -0.63 1.58 2.04
C ALA A 58 -1.93 0.91 2.50
N GLY A 59 -3.07 1.58 2.32
CA GLY A 59 -4.39 1.09 2.71
C GLY A 59 -4.97 0.01 1.79
N LEU A 60 -4.49 -0.13 0.55
CA LEU A 60 -5.02 -1.10 -0.43
C LEU A 60 -5.02 -2.55 0.10
N ALA A 61 -3.97 -2.96 0.83
CA ALA A 61 -3.92 -4.29 1.44
C ALA A 61 -5.02 -4.48 2.49
N GLY A 62 -5.28 -3.46 3.32
CA GLY A 62 -6.34 -3.48 4.33
C GLY A 62 -7.72 -3.64 3.71
N ILE A 63 -7.99 -2.95 2.59
CA ILE A 63 -9.25 -3.08 1.84
C ILE A 63 -9.43 -4.53 1.34
N ALA A 64 -8.39 -5.13 0.76
CA ALA A 64 -8.44 -6.52 0.31
C ALA A 64 -8.66 -7.51 1.46
N MET A 65 -8.04 -7.27 2.63
CA MET A 65 -8.24 -8.08 3.83
C MET A 65 -9.67 -7.99 4.35
N GLU A 66 -10.23 -6.78 4.43
CA GLU A 66 -11.60 -6.53 4.89
C GLU A 66 -12.63 -7.19 3.94
N ALA A 67 -12.38 -7.13 2.63
CA ALA A 67 -13.21 -7.78 1.62
C ALA A 67 -13.03 -9.30 1.52
N GLY A 68 -12.08 -9.89 2.27
CA GLY A 68 -11.78 -11.33 2.23
C GLY A 68 -11.07 -11.80 0.96
N TRP A 69 -10.48 -10.88 0.18
CA TRP A 69 -9.79 -11.18 -1.07
C TRP A 69 -8.38 -11.70 -0.81
N ARG A 70 -8.27 -13.02 -0.64
CA ARG A 70 -7.01 -13.68 -0.24
C ARG A 70 -5.82 -13.44 -1.17
N ASN A 71 -6.03 -13.16 -2.46
CA ASN A 71 -4.93 -12.85 -3.39
C ASN A 71 -4.76 -11.34 -3.64
N GLY A 72 -5.45 -10.49 -2.88
CA GLY A 72 -5.35 -9.02 -2.96
C GLY A 72 -4.30 -8.41 -2.02
N PHE A 73 -3.70 -9.24 -1.16
CA PHE A 73 -2.58 -8.84 -0.31
C PHE A 73 -1.59 -9.98 -0.10
N GLU A 74 -0.38 -9.64 0.33
CA GLU A 74 0.62 -10.57 0.82
C GLU A 74 1.14 -10.10 2.19
N THR A 75 1.26 -11.03 3.14
CA THR A 75 1.93 -10.80 4.42
C THR A 75 3.42 -11.16 4.30
N CYS A 76 4.29 -10.22 4.66
CA CYS A 76 5.74 -10.41 4.72
C CYS A 76 6.22 -10.24 6.16
N GLY A 77 7.33 -10.90 6.53
CA GLY A 77 7.93 -10.82 7.85
C GLY A 77 7.60 -12.01 8.75
N MET A 78 7.82 -11.86 10.05
CA MET A 78 7.59 -12.91 11.04
C MET A 78 6.23 -12.77 11.72
N PRO A 79 5.64 -13.88 12.20
CA PRO A 79 4.45 -13.83 13.02
C PRO A 79 4.70 -12.97 14.28
N PRO A 80 3.71 -12.16 14.69
CA PRO A 80 3.81 -11.37 15.91
C PRO A 80 4.00 -12.28 17.12
N THR A 81 4.96 -11.96 17.98
CA THR A 81 5.19 -12.65 19.25
C THR A 81 4.73 -11.78 20.42
N LEU A 82 4.27 -12.43 21.49
CA LEU A 82 3.90 -11.75 22.73
C LEU A 82 5.04 -11.94 23.74
N GLU A 83 5.76 -10.86 24.05
CA GLU A 83 6.85 -10.85 25.03
C GLU A 83 6.53 -9.84 26.13
N ASP A 84 6.57 -10.27 27.39
CA ASP A 84 6.30 -9.43 28.57
C ASP A 84 5.00 -8.60 28.49
N GLY A 85 3.95 -9.16 27.86
CA GLY A 85 2.66 -8.47 27.68
C GLY A 85 2.64 -7.45 26.54
N HIS A 86 3.72 -7.33 25.77
CA HIS A 86 3.83 -6.45 24.61
C HIS A 86 3.92 -7.27 23.32
N TRP A 87 3.17 -6.85 22.30
CA TRP A 87 3.31 -7.42 20.96
C TRP A 87 4.62 -6.92 20.34
N ARG A 88 5.49 -7.86 19.99
CA ARG A 88 6.75 -7.65 19.29
C ARG A 88 6.62 -8.16 17.87
N GLU A 89 7.02 -7.31 16.93
CA GLU A 89 6.95 -7.54 15.49
C GLU A 89 5.53 -7.74 14.94
N GLY A 90 5.31 -7.33 13.70
CA GLY A 90 4.03 -7.43 13.01
C GLY A 90 4.24 -7.83 11.57
N PHE A 91 3.24 -8.48 10.98
CA PHE A 91 3.29 -8.74 9.55
C PHE A 91 3.25 -7.42 8.79
N ILE A 92 4.12 -7.25 7.81
CA ILE A 92 3.97 -6.19 6.81
C ILE A 92 3.01 -6.70 5.75
N VAL A 93 1.87 -6.03 5.59
CA VAL A 93 0.92 -6.33 4.52
C VAL A 93 1.17 -5.43 3.33
N ASN A 94 1.29 -6.03 2.16
CA ASN A 94 1.44 -5.32 0.90
C ASN A 94 0.29 -5.65 -0.04
N PRO A 95 -0.25 -4.69 -0.80
CA PRO A 95 -1.25 -4.98 -1.81
C PRO A 95 -0.65 -5.78 -2.94
N THR A 96 -1.47 -6.63 -3.55
CA THR A 96 -1.14 -7.36 -4.76
C THR A 96 -2.19 -7.06 -5.81
N HIS A 97 -1.76 -6.82 -7.05
CA HIS A 97 -2.65 -6.63 -8.20
C HIS A 97 -2.90 -7.95 -8.96
N LYS A 98 -2.46 -9.09 -8.41
CA LYS A 98 -2.58 -10.40 -9.05
C LYS A 98 -4.00 -10.95 -8.86
N TYR A 99 -4.89 -10.66 -9.79
CA TYR A 99 -6.10 -11.46 -10.03
C TYR A 99 -6.41 -11.56 -11.53
N GLN A 100 -6.00 -12.69 -12.12
CA GLN A 100 -6.69 -13.52 -13.12
C GLN A 100 -5.67 -14.46 -13.76
N ASP A 101 -5.60 -15.70 -13.25
CA ASP A 101 -5.52 -16.94 -14.02
C ASP A 101 -6.51 -17.92 -13.36
#